data_AF-A0A1X1NI13-F1
#
_entry.id   AF-A0A1X1NI13-F1
#
_cell.length_a   1.000
_cell.length_b   1.000
_cell.length_c   1.000
_cell.angle_alpha   90.00
_cell.angle_beta   90.00
_cell.angle_gamma   90.00
#
_symmetry.space_group_name_H-M   'P 1'
#
loop_
_entity.id
_entity.type
_entity.pdbx_description
1 polymer ?
#
loop_
_entity_poly.entity_id
_entity_poly.type
_entity_poly.pdbx_seq_one_letter_code
_entity_poly.pdbx_strand_id
1 'polypeptide(L)'
;MTAPHGTAQSEAALRARHGARARSAVDRAVAACRHARVVDSQAKLVPNSPESKAAHAVRLAGQSVDALAESVPDPAADARCARNAAATATVAAQVALSHDGGGELAEAAYRSALRASLAAAEAAGGRALGRDEELNSKAEDAEAAAIAAARAAGWI
;
A
#
# COMPACT_ATOMS: atom_id res chain seq x y z
N MET A 1 -28.33 -30.15 -11.21
CA MET A 1 -27.33 -29.17 -11.68
C MET A 1 -27.64 -27.85 -11.00
N THR A 2 -26.95 -27.54 -9.92
CA THR A 2 -27.09 -26.25 -9.25
C THR A 2 -25.81 -26.00 -8.46
N ALA A 3 -25.02 -25.04 -8.93
CA ALA A 3 -23.98 -24.37 -8.16
C ALA A 3 -24.11 -22.85 -8.42
N PRO A 4 -23.76 -22.01 -7.43
CA PRO A 4 -24.48 -20.78 -7.14
C PRO A 4 -23.93 -19.56 -7.89
N HIS A 5 -24.83 -18.62 -8.20
CA HIS A 5 -24.49 -17.29 -8.70
C HIS A 5 -23.96 -16.42 -7.55
N GLY A 6 -22.70 -16.62 -7.18
CA GLY A 6 -21.84 -15.53 -6.72
C GLY A 6 -21.07 -15.05 -7.94
N THR A 7 -21.28 -13.81 -8.38
CA THR A 7 -20.65 -13.26 -9.58
C THR A 7 -19.13 -13.36 -9.48
N ALA A 8 -18.53 -14.25 -10.25
CA ALA A 8 -17.08 -14.29 -10.40
C ALA A 8 -16.63 -12.95 -11.01
N GLN A 9 -15.84 -12.16 -10.26
CA GLN A 9 -15.25 -10.94 -10.82
C GLN A 9 -14.29 -11.31 -11.94
N SER A 10 -14.30 -10.52 -13.01
CA SER A 10 -13.30 -10.67 -14.06
C SER A 10 -11.92 -10.32 -13.49
N GLU A 11 -10.88 -10.98 -14.00
CA GLU A 11 -9.51 -10.69 -13.58
C GLU A 11 -9.12 -9.23 -13.88
N ALA A 12 -9.72 -8.63 -14.91
CA ALA A 12 -9.58 -7.20 -15.20
C ALA A 12 -10.20 -6.30 -14.10
N ALA A 13 -11.35 -6.67 -13.53
CA ALA A 13 -11.96 -5.93 -12.43
C ALA A 13 -11.12 -6.04 -11.15
N LEU A 14 -10.64 -7.25 -10.84
CA LEU A 14 -9.73 -7.47 -9.71
C LEU A 14 -8.43 -6.68 -9.89
N ARG A 15 -7.84 -6.69 -11.09
CA ARG A 15 -6.68 -5.87 -11.42
C ARG A 15 -6.93 -4.39 -11.17
N ALA A 16 -8.05 -3.86 -11.65
CA ALA A 16 -8.37 -2.44 -11.49
C ALA A 16 -8.39 -2.04 -10.00
N ARG A 17 -9.01 -2.87 -9.16
CA ARG A 17 -9.10 -2.67 -7.70
C ARG A 17 -7.74 -2.75 -7.01
N HIS A 18 -7.00 -3.84 -7.23
CA HIS A 18 -5.67 -4.01 -6.65
C HIS A 18 -4.70 -2.91 -7.12
N GLY A 19 -4.72 -2.57 -8.40
CA GLY A 19 -3.91 -1.50 -8.97
C GLY A 19 -4.25 -0.13 -8.39
N ALA A 20 -5.54 0.18 -8.20
CA ALA A 20 -5.97 1.42 -7.54
C ALA A 20 -5.46 1.50 -6.10
N ARG A 21 -5.60 0.42 -5.33
CA ARG A 21 -5.08 0.33 -3.95
C ARG A 21 -3.56 0.45 -3.90
N ALA A 22 -2.85 -0.18 -4.84
CA ALA A 22 -1.39 -0.10 -4.93
C ALA A 22 -0.92 1.34 -5.22
N ARG A 23 -1.54 2.03 -6.19
CA ARG A 23 -1.26 3.44 -6.50
C ARG A 23 -1.52 4.36 -5.31
N SER A 24 -2.68 4.21 -4.66
CA SER A 24 -3.02 4.96 -3.44
C SER A 24 -1.95 4.81 -2.35
N ALA A 25 -1.51 3.57 -2.09
CA ALA A 25 -0.48 3.32 -1.09
C ALA A 25 0.88 3.94 -1.47
N VAL A 26 1.26 3.88 -2.76
CA VAL A 26 2.48 4.54 -3.26
C VAL A 26 2.39 6.06 -3.10
N ASP A 27 1.28 6.68 -3.51
CA ASP A 27 1.07 8.14 -3.39
C ASP A 27 1.16 8.60 -1.93
N ARG A 28 0.54 7.85 -1.02
CA ARG A 28 0.63 8.08 0.41
C ARG A 28 2.05 7.90 0.96
N ALA A 29 2.79 6.90 0.47
CA ALA A 29 4.19 6.70 0.83
C ALA A 29 5.07 7.87 0.36
N VAL A 30 4.87 8.35 -0.87
CA VAL A 30 5.55 9.51 -1.43
C VAL A 30 5.26 10.76 -0.59
N ALA A 31 4.00 10.99 -0.24
CA ALA A 31 3.60 12.14 0.58
C ALA A 31 4.23 12.11 1.98
N ALA A 32 4.20 10.96 2.67
CA ALA A 32 4.85 10.78 3.96
C ALA A 32 6.39 10.99 3.87
N CYS A 33 7.03 10.49 2.81
CA CYS A 33 8.45 10.77 2.55
C CYS A 33 8.71 12.26 2.34
N ARG A 34 7.89 12.96 1.53
CA ARG A 34 8.03 14.41 1.31
C ARG A 34 7.87 15.20 2.61
N HIS A 35 6.87 14.86 3.42
CA HIS A 35 6.66 15.43 4.75
C HIS A 35 7.92 15.28 5.62
N ALA A 36 8.49 14.07 5.65
CA ALA A 36 9.73 13.76 6.36
C ALA A 36 11.02 14.29 5.68
N ARG A 37 10.89 15.08 4.61
CA ARG A 37 12.01 15.62 3.80
C ARG A 37 12.92 14.54 3.21
N VAL A 38 12.37 13.34 2.97
CA VAL A 38 13.04 12.26 2.26
C VAL A 38 12.93 12.50 0.75
N VAL A 39 14.07 12.61 0.09
CA VAL A 39 14.19 12.89 -1.35
C VAL A 39 14.71 11.66 -2.12
N ASP A 40 14.42 11.60 -3.42
CA ASP A 40 14.79 10.45 -4.27
C ASP A 40 16.30 10.18 -4.32
N SER A 41 17.14 11.21 -4.21
CA SER A 41 18.61 11.04 -4.16
C SER A 41 19.11 10.26 -2.94
N GLN A 42 18.28 10.07 -1.91
CA GLN A 42 18.58 9.22 -0.76
C GLN A 42 18.32 7.72 -1.04
N ALA A 43 17.67 7.36 -2.15
CA ALA A 43 17.38 5.99 -2.52
C ALA A 43 18.67 5.26 -2.98
N LYS A 44 19.35 4.62 -2.04
CA LYS A 44 20.58 3.84 -2.27
C LYS A 44 20.28 2.40 -2.68
N LEU A 45 21.21 1.75 -3.39
CA LEU A 45 21.11 0.33 -3.72
C LEU A 45 21.12 -0.55 -2.45
N VAL A 46 21.98 -0.20 -1.50
CA VAL A 46 22.03 -0.80 -0.16
C VAL A 46 21.65 0.29 0.84
N PRO A 47 20.39 0.33 1.31
CA PRO A 47 19.96 1.29 2.31
C PRO A 47 20.75 1.14 3.62
N ASN A 48 21.17 2.27 4.20
CA ASN A 48 21.94 2.31 5.44
C ASN A 48 21.38 3.28 6.48
N SER A 49 20.16 3.78 6.25
CA SER A 49 19.40 4.62 7.17
C SER A 49 17.90 4.41 6.94
N PRO A 50 17.02 4.79 7.88
CA PRO A 50 15.58 4.73 7.68
C PRO A 50 15.10 5.51 6.45
N GLU A 51 15.66 6.70 6.20
CA GLU A 51 15.33 7.56 5.06
C GLU A 51 15.74 6.91 3.74
N SER A 52 16.97 6.38 3.65
CA SER A 52 17.43 5.70 2.44
C SER A 52 16.65 4.41 2.17
N LYS A 53 16.17 3.74 3.22
CA LYS A 53 15.28 2.57 3.10
C LYS A 53 13.90 2.98 2.59
N ALA A 54 13.30 4.03 3.14
CA ALA A 54 12.01 4.55 2.70
C ALA A 54 12.07 5.03 1.23
N ALA A 55 13.08 5.82 0.88
CA ALA A 55 13.29 6.30 -0.49
C ALA A 55 13.46 5.14 -1.48
N HIS A 56 14.27 4.13 -1.14
CA HIS A 56 14.44 2.94 -1.98
C HIS A 56 13.14 2.15 -2.14
N ALA A 57 12.40 1.93 -1.05
CA ALA A 57 11.15 1.19 -1.07
C ALA A 57 10.09 1.89 -1.93
N VAL A 58 9.94 3.22 -1.80
CA VAL A 58 9.02 4.03 -2.61
C VAL A 58 9.35 3.90 -4.09
N ARG A 59 10.63 4.04 -4.47
CA ARG A 59 11.06 3.90 -5.87
C ARG A 59 10.74 2.52 -6.43
N LEU A 60 11.06 1.46 -5.68
CA LEU A 60 10.80 0.08 -6.11
C LEU A 60 9.29 -0.22 -6.21
N ALA A 61 8.49 0.29 -5.27
CA ALA A 61 7.05 0.11 -5.28
C ALA A 61 6.40 0.81 -6.47
N GLY A 62 6.80 2.06 -6.77
CA GLY A 62 6.34 2.79 -7.96
C GLY A 62 6.64 2.02 -9.25
N GLN A 63 7.90 1.58 -9.43
CA GLN A 63 8.29 0.77 -10.59
C GLN A 63 7.51 -0.53 -10.71
N SER A 64 7.18 -1.18 -9.59
CA SER A 64 6.40 -2.42 -9.57
C SER A 64 4.94 -2.19 -9.98
N VAL A 65 4.36 -1.05 -9.60
CA VAL A 65 3.00 -0.66 -9.99
C VAL A 65 2.93 -0.32 -11.47
N ASP A 66 3.92 0.40 -12.00
CA ASP A 66 4.01 0.72 -13.43
C ASP A 66 4.17 -0.54 -14.27
N ALA A 67 5.05 -1.47 -13.86
CA ALA A 67 5.25 -2.74 -14.55
C ALA A 67 3.98 -3.62 -14.57
N LEU A 68 3.13 -3.51 -13.54
CA LEU A 68 1.87 -4.25 -13.46
C LEU A 68 0.89 -3.83 -14.57
N ALA A 69 0.86 -2.54 -14.91
CA ALA A 69 -0.04 -1.99 -15.92
C ALA A 69 0.21 -2.59 -17.32
N GLU A 70 1.45 -2.99 -17.60
CA GLU A 70 1.89 -3.59 -18.86
C GLU A 70 1.79 -5.13 -18.87
N SER A 71 1.42 -5.75 -17.75
CA SER A 71 1.39 -7.21 -17.58
C SER A 71 0.01 -7.84 -17.87
N VAL A 72 -0.04 -9.15 -18.05
CA VAL A 72 -1.30 -9.91 -18.15
C VAL A 72 -2.02 -9.98 -16.79
N PRO A 73 -3.37 -9.81 -16.73
CA PRO A 73 -4.18 -10.00 -15.52
C PRO A 73 -3.84 -11.27 -14.72
N ASP A 74 -3.42 -11.08 -13.47
CA ASP A 74 -3.18 -12.12 -12.48
C ASP A 74 -3.53 -11.55 -11.09
N PRO A 75 -4.73 -11.88 -10.56
CA PRO A 75 -5.17 -11.40 -9.26
C PRO A 75 -4.20 -11.69 -8.10
N ALA A 76 -3.45 -12.80 -8.17
CA ALA A 76 -2.50 -13.14 -7.11
C ALA A 76 -1.27 -12.23 -7.15
N ALA A 77 -0.74 -11.96 -8.35
CA ALA A 77 0.35 -11.02 -8.53
C ALA A 77 -0.07 -9.58 -8.20
N ASP A 78 -1.26 -9.18 -8.64
CA ASP A 78 -1.83 -7.85 -8.40
C ASP A 78 -2.02 -7.58 -6.91
N ALA A 79 -2.61 -8.53 -6.18
CA ALA A 79 -2.82 -8.40 -4.75
C ALA A 79 -1.48 -8.35 -3.99
N ARG A 80 -0.48 -9.13 -4.40
CA ARG A 80 0.88 -9.05 -3.82
C ARG A 80 1.55 -7.70 -4.09
N CYS A 81 1.36 -7.14 -5.28
CA CYS A 81 1.84 -5.79 -5.62
C CYS A 81 1.20 -4.75 -4.68
N ALA A 82 -0.13 -4.78 -4.52
CA ALA A 82 -0.84 -3.89 -3.60
C ALA A 82 -0.37 -4.04 -2.14
N ARG A 83 -0.14 -5.28 -1.67
CA ARG A 83 0.44 -5.54 -0.34
C ARG A 83 1.82 -4.93 -0.18
N ASN A 84 2.71 -5.09 -1.16
CA ASN A 84 4.07 -4.57 -1.09
C ASN A 84 4.08 -3.02 -1.11
N ALA A 85 3.17 -2.40 -1.87
CA ALA A 85 2.95 -0.95 -1.84
C ALA A 85 2.45 -0.48 -0.45
N ALA A 86 1.49 -1.18 0.17
CA ALA A 86 1.02 -0.84 1.52
C ALA A 86 2.10 -1.01 2.60
N ALA A 87 2.94 -2.04 2.49
CA ALA A 87 4.10 -2.22 3.36
C ALA A 87 5.12 -1.08 3.18
N THR A 88 5.33 -0.63 1.95
CA THR A 88 6.18 0.54 1.64
C THR A 88 5.63 1.82 2.29
N ALA A 89 4.31 2.03 2.21
CA ALA A 89 3.66 3.16 2.89
C ALA A 89 3.82 3.12 4.42
N THR A 90 3.88 1.93 5.02
CA THR A 90 4.15 1.77 6.46
C THR A 90 5.59 2.17 6.81
N VAL A 91 6.57 1.78 5.98
CA VAL A 91 7.97 2.20 6.16
C VAL A 91 8.11 3.73 6.05
N ALA A 92 7.47 4.34 5.05
CA ALA A 92 7.47 5.81 4.90
C ALA A 92 6.79 6.51 6.08
N ALA A 93 5.64 5.98 6.55
CA ALA A 93 4.93 6.49 7.73
C ALA A 93 5.77 6.40 9.02
N GLN A 94 6.61 5.38 9.18
CA GLN A 94 7.51 5.27 10.33
C GLN A 94 8.56 6.40 10.35
N VAL A 95 9.07 6.78 9.18
CA VAL A 95 10.01 7.90 9.04
C VAL A 95 9.30 9.23 9.30
N ALA A 96 8.09 9.42 8.78
CA ALA A 96 7.26 10.61 9.07
C ALA A 96 6.91 10.75 10.56
N LEU A 97 6.51 9.65 11.21
CA LEU A 97 6.26 9.62 12.65
C LEU A 97 7.50 10.06 13.46
N SER A 98 8.67 9.57 13.05
CA SER A 98 9.95 9.92 13.70
C SER A 98 10.31 11.39 13.45
N HIS A 99 9.96 11.94 12.28
CA HIS A 99 10.13 13.37 11.96
C HIS A 99 9.27 14.27 12.85
N ASP A 100 8.01 13.89 13.10
CA ASP A 100 7.05 14.66 13.91
C ASP A 100 7.32 14.56 15.43
N GLY A 101 8.20 13.66 15.87
CA GLY A 101 8.50 13.46 17.29
C GLY A 101 7.41 12.74 18.09
N GLY A 102 6.46 12.05 17.43
CA GLY A 102 5.54 11.13 18.11
C GLY A 102 4.21 11.73 18.61
N GLY A 103 3.64 12.73 17.95
CA GLY A 103 2.31 13.25 18.28
C GLY A 103 1.17 12.25 18.03
N GLU A 104 0.05 12.37 18.75
CA GLU A 104 -1.09 11.43 18.66
C GLU A 104 -1.60 11.22 17.23
N LEU A 105 -1.68 12.29 16.43
CA LEU A 105 -2.12 12.23 15.03
C LEU A 105 -1.12 11.48 14.15
N ALA A 106 0.18 11.72 14.35
CA ALA A 106 1.24 11.01 13.64
C ALA A 106 1.23 9.51 14.00
N GLU A 107 1.03 9.16 15.27
CA GLU A 107 0.89 7.77 15.69
C GLU A 107 -0.35 7.11 15.09
N ALA A 108 -1.49 7.82 15.07
CA ALA A 108 -2.73 7.33 14.47
C ALA A 108 -2.56 7.07 12.96
N ALA A 109 -1.86 7.95 12.25
CA ALA A 109 -1.53 7.79 10.84
C ALA A 109 -0.61 6.59 10.60
N TYR A 110 0.43 6.41 11.41
CA TYR A 110 1.30 5.22 11.34
C TYR A 110 0.54 3.92 11.62
N ARG A 111 -0.27 3.86 12.69
CA ARG A 111 -1.09 2.69 13.02
C ARG A 111 -2.09 2.35 11.91
N SER A 112 -2.68 3.37 11.27
CA SER A 112 -3.60 3.17 10.16
C SER A 112 -2.89 2.65 8.91
N ALA A 113 -1.69 3.15 8.61
CA ALA A 113 -0.84 2.60 7.54
C ALA A 113 -0.50 1.12 7.78
N LEU A 114 -0.13 0.76 9.01
CA LEU A 114 0.14 -0.62 9.39
C LEU A 114 -1.09 -1.52 9.23
N ARG A 115 -2.28 -1.06 9.65
CA ARG A 115 -3.55 -1.78 9.45
C ARG A 115 -3.86 -2.02 7.98
N ALA A 116 -3.67 -1.01 7.12
CA ALA A 116 -3.82 -1.16 5.68
C ALA A 116 -2.85 -2.20 5.11
N SER A 117 -1.59 -2.21 5.57
CA SER A 117 -0.61 -3.23 5.17
C SER A 117 -1.00 -4.65 5.59
N LEU A 118 -1.55 -4.82 6.80
CA LEU A 118 -2.01 -6.12 7.30
C LEU A 118 -3.23 -6.62 6.53
N ALA A 119 -4.24 -5.77 6.32
CA ALA A 119 -5.43 -6.11 5.54
C ALA A 119 -5.07 -6.48 4.09
N ALA A 120 -4.14 -5.74 3.47
CA ALA A 120 -3.66 -6.07 2.13
C ALA A 120 -2.89 -7.40 2.10
N ALA A 121 -2.18 -7.75 3.19
CA ALA A 121 -1.50 -9.04 3.29
C ALA A 121 -2.47 -10.21 3.41
N GLU A 122 -3.55 -10.04 4.16
CA GLU A 122 -4.64 -11.00 4.25
C GLU A 122 -5.33 -11.21 2.89
N ALA A 123 -5.68 -10.11 2.21
CA ALA A 123 -6.30 -10.15 0.88
C ALA A 123 -5.41 -10.82 -0.18
N ALA A 124 -4.10 -10.59 -0.13
CA ALA A 124 -3.14 -11.22 -1.04
C ALA A 124 -2.81 -12.68 -0.69
N GLY A 125 -3.10 -13.10 0.54
CA GLY A 125 -2.75 -14.40 1.09
C GLY A 125 -3.85 -15.46 0.97
N GLY A 126 -3.65 -16.57 1.68
CA GLY A 126 -4.63 -17.65 1.80
C GLY A 126 -4.88 -18.44 0.51
N ARG A 127 -6.01 -19.16 0.48
CA ARG A 127 -6.43 -19.99 -0.67
C ARG A 127 -7.08 -19.18 -1.80
N ALA A 128 -7.54 -17.96 -1.51
CA ALA A 128 -8.25 -17.13 -2.46
C ALA A 128 -7.31 -16.29 -3.36
N LEU A 129 -6.06 -16.06 -2.95
CA LEU A 129 -5.01 -15.46 -3.78
C LEU A 129 -5.47 -14.17 -4.49
N GLY A 130 -5.99 -13.20 -3.73
CA GLY A 130 -6.48 -11.93 -4.27
C GLY A 130 -7.93 -11.94 -4.79
N ARG A 131 -8.62 -13.08 -4.77
CA ARG A 131 -10.00 -13.20 -5.30
C ARG A 131 -11.10 -13.10 -4.26
N ASP A 132 -10.76 -13.04 -2.97
CA ASP A 132 -11.76 -12.96 -1.90
C ASP A 132 -12.35 -11.56 -1.79
N GLU A 133 -13.66 -11.45 -1.99
CA GLU A 133 -14.35 -10.16 -2.05
C GLU A 133 -14.36 -9.43 -0.71
N GLU A 134 -14.58 -10.17 0.37
CA GLU A 134 -14.70 -9.59 1.71
C GLU A 134 -13.34 -9.08 2.18
N LEU A 135 -12.28 -9.85 1.96
CA LEU A 135 -10.92 -9.42 2.27
C LEU A 135 -10.48 -8.24 1.40
N ASN A 136 -10.87 -8.23 0.12
CA ASN A 136 -10.57 -7.11 -0.77
C ASN A 136 -11.25 -5.81 -0.33
N SER A 137 -12.52 -5.88 0.06
CA SER A 137 -13.27 -4.74 0.59
C SER A 137 -12.67 -4.24 1.91
N LYS A 138 -12.32 -5.13 2.83
CA LYS A 138 -11.63 -4.77 4.10
C LYS A 138 -10.31 -4.04 3.85
N ALA A 139 -9.54 -4.49 2.86
CA ALA A 139 -8.29 -3.83 2.50
C ALA A 139 -8.49 -2.46 1.82
N GLU A 140 -9.61 -2.26 1.10
CA GLU A 140 -10.01 -0.96 0.54
C GLU A 140 -10.41 0.02 1.65
N ASP A 141 -11.24 -0.41 2.60
CA ASP A 141 -11.64 0.39 3.75
C ASP A 141 -10.44 0.79 4.63
N ALA A 142 -9.52 -0.15 4.85
CA ALA A 142 -8.31 0.12 5.61
C ALA A 142 -7.38 1.13 4.91
N GLU A 143 -7.26 1.07 3.59
CA GLU A 143 -6.52 2.06 2.81
C GLU A 143 -7.18 3.45 2.89
N ALA A 144 -8.50 3.52 2.76
CA ALA A 144 -9.24 4.78 2.91
C ALA A 144 -9.04 5.41 4.31
N ALA A 145 -9.08 4.58 5.36
CA ALA A 145 -8.79 5.04 6.73
C ALA A 145 -7.34 5.53 6.89
N ALA A 146 -6.37 4.86 6.25
CA ALA A 146 -4.98 5.29 6.27
C ALA A 146 -4.76 6.63 5.58
N ILE A 147 -5.45 6.91 4.47
CA ILE A 147 -5.44 8.23 3.81
C ILE A 147 -6.02 9.29 4.73
N ALA A 148 -7.18 9.02 5.35
CA ALA A 148 -7.83 9.98 6.24
C ALA A 148 -6.94 10.33 7.44
N ALA A 149 -6.30 9.34 8.05
CA ALA A 149 -5.38 9.55 9.17
C ALA A 149 -4.12 10.33 8.75
N ALA A 150 -3.55 10.03 7.57
CA ALA A 150 -2.40 10.76 7.06
C ALA A 150 -2.72 12.24 6.74
N ARG A 151 -3.92 12.53 6.21
CA ARG A 151 -4.41 13.91 6.05
C ARG A 151 -4.58 14.62 7.38
N ALA A 152 -5.15 13.94 8.38
CA ALA A 152 -5.31 14.51 9.72
C ALA A 152 -3.96 14.83 10.38
N ALA A 153 -2.93 14.02 10.12
CA ALA A 153 -1.56 14.26 10.55
C ALA A 153 -0.81 15.33 9.72
N GLY A 154 -1.39 15.83 8.62
CA GLY A 154 -0.77 16.82 7.74
C GLY A 154 0.30 16.27 6.81
N TRP A 155 0.35 14.95 6.59
CA TRP A 155 1.35 14.31 5.73
C TRP A 155 0.99 14.36 4.24
N ILE A 156 -0.29 14.58 3.91
CA ILE A 156 -0.87 14.63 2.56
C ILE A 156 -1.74 15.87 2.43
#